data_AF-A0A7C5A1G6-F1
#
_entry.id   AF-A0A7C5A1G6-F1
#
_cell.length_a   1.000
_cell.length_b   1.000
_cell.length_c   1.000
_cell.angle_alpha   90.00
_cell.angle_beta   90.00
_cell.angle_gamma   90.00
#
_symmetry.space_group_name_H-M   'P 1'
#
loop_
_entity.id
_entity.type
_entity.pdbx_description
1 polymer ?
#
loop_
_entity_poly.entity_id
_entity_poly.type
_entity_poly.pdbx_seq_one_letter_code
_entity_poly.pdbx_strand_id
1 'polypeptide(L)'
;MDVFTLLASIALIGGAFGLILYPLWQQTQVEAPLQPHRSGQTMEEYQARYQAALAAIKDLMFDYEMGKVSTEDYDRLLAKGKFEAAEIRHQIDRLSHSTAVTSAAALDVEIERLVSQLRQNQSGDGNGLLREVDAEIEILKNIQLDPAEVDEATCPHCGHAFLPGDAFCGSCGQPLPELAAPQALACPACGYVYQSGDAFCARCGVALPEKRRLQPVDEVTTG
;
A
#
# COMPACT_ATOMS: atom_id res chain seq x y z
N MET A 1 -70.92 6.83 -17.02
CA MET A 1 -69.46 6.71 -16.92
C MET A 1 -68.95 6.47 -18.32
N ASP A 2 -68.12 7.37 -18.84
CA ASP A 2 -67.66 7.28 -20.23
C ASP A 2 -66.76 6.07 -20.42
N VAL A 3 -66.95 5.34 -21.53
CA VAL A 3 -66.16 4.14 -21.87
C VAL A 3 -64.65 4.43 -21.82
N PHE A 4 -64.25 5.67 -22.15
CA PHE A 4 -62.88 6.16 -22.02
C PHE A 4 -62.34 6.13 -20.58
N THR A 5 -63.14 6.52 -19.59
CA THR A 5 -62.73 6.51 -18.18
C THR A 5 -62.52 5.08 -17.66
N LEU A 6 -63.33 4.14 -18.15
CA LEU A 6 -63.23 2.72 -17.80
C LEU A 6 -61.97 2.08 -18.38
N LEU A 7 -61.67 2.34 -19.67
CA LEU A 7 -60.46 1.84 -20.32
C LEU A 7 -59.18 2.41 -19.69
N ALA A 8 -59.16 3.70 -19.35
CA ALA A 8 -58.02 4.32 -18.68
C ALA A 8 -57.74 3.70 -17.29
N SER A 9 -58.79 3.39 -16.54
CA SER A 9 -58.64 2.75 -15.22
C SER A 9 -58.07 1.33 -15.31
N ILE A 10 -58.50 0.52 -16.29
CA ILE A 10 -58.01 -0.85 -16.50
C ILE A 10 -56.53 -0.84 -16.92
N ALA A 11 -56.14 0.11 -17.79
CA ALA A 11 -54.75 0.24 -18.22
C ALA A 11 -53.81 0.62 -17.07
N LEU A 12 -54.23 1.54 -16.19
CA LEU A 12 -53.48 1.92 -14.99
C LEU A 12 -53.31 0.75 -14.01
N ILE A 13 -54.38 -0.01 -13.78
CA ILE A 13 -54.35 -1.18 -12.89
C ILE A 13 -53.44 -2.27 -13.48
N GLY A 14 -53.56 -2.55 -14.78
CA GLY A 14 -52.71 -3.54 -15.46
C GLY A 14 -51.24 -3.16 -15.45
N GLY A 15 -50.92 -1.87 -15.67
CA GLY A 15 -49.55 -1.36 -15.60
C GLY A 15 -48.97 -1.45 -14.19
N ALA A 16 -49.74 -1.11 -13.16
CA ALA A 16 -49.33 -1.24 -11.76
C ALA A 16 -49.11 -2.72 -11.38
N PHE A 17 -50.00 -3.62 -11.78
CA PHE A 17 -49.82 -5.06 -11.59
C PHE A 17 -48.57 -5.57 -12.33
N GLY A 18 -48.33 -5.12 -13.56
CA GLY A 18 -47.12 -5.45 -14.31
C GLY A 18 -45.85 -5.01 -13.58
N LEU A 19 -45.81 -3.78 -13.05
CA LEU A 19 -44.68 -3.28 -12.27
C LEU A 19 -44.46 -4.05 -10.96
N ILE A 20 -45.51 -4.60 -10.35
CA ILE A 20 -45.43 -5.41 -9.13
C ILE A 20 -45.04 -6.86 -9.44
N LEU A 21 -45.53 -7.44 -10.54
CA LEU A 21 -45.20 -8.81 -10.94
C LEU A 21 -43.84 -8.93 -11.65
N TYR A 22 -43.36 -7.86 -12.28
CA TYR A 22 -42.05 -7.81 -12.94
C TYR A 22 -40.87 -8.18 -12.00
N PRO A 23 -40.73 -7.60 -10.78
CA PRO A 23 -39.67 -7.99 -9.86
C PRO A 23 -39.83 -9.43 -9.35
N LEU A 24 -41.06 -9.92 -9.21
CA LEU A 24 -41.33 -11.32 -8.82
C LEU A 24 -40.90 -12.31 -9.91
N TRP A 25 -41.03 -11.94 -11.18
CA TRP A 25 -40.57 -12.78 -12.30
C TRP A 25 -39.05 -12.72 -12.48
N GLN A 26 -38.41 -11.56 -12.23
CA GLN A 26 -36.94 -11.52 -12.21
C GLN A 26 -36.34 -12.39 -11.10
N GLN A 27 -37.04 -12.54 -9.97
CA GLN A 27 -36.59 -13.36 -8.84
C GLN A 27 -36.60 -14.87 -9.13
N THR A 28 -37.36 -15.34 -10.12
CA THR A 28 -37.43 -16.77 -10.49
C THR A 28 -36.40 -17.20 -11.52
N GLN A 29 -35.69 -16.27 -12.17
CA GLN A 29 -34.60 -16.55 -13.12
C GLN A 29 -33.23 -16.67 -12.42
N VAL A 30 -33.14 -16.31 -11.14
CA VAL A 30 -31.95 -16.58 -10.32
C VAL A 30 -32.14 -17.95 -9.69
N GLU A 31 -31.74 -19.01 -10.40
CA GLU A 31 -31.48 -20.33 -9.81
C GLU A 31 -30.30 -20.20 -8.82
N ALA A 32 -30.57 -19.59 -7.66
CA ALA A 32 -29.83 -19.88 -6.46
C ALA A 32 -30.22 -21.31 -6.07
N PRO A 33 -29.26 -22.24 -5.89
CA PRO A 33 -29.59 -23.55 -5.34
C PRO A 33 -30.29 -23.31 -4.00
N LEU A 34 -31.42 -23.98 -3.80
CA LEU A 34 -32.21 -23.97 -2.57
C LEU A 34 -31.32 -24.31 -1.37
N GLN A 35 -30.65 -23.30 -0.82
CA GLN A 35 -30.02 -23.38 0.49
C GLN A 35 -31.13 -23.07 1.49
N PRO A 36 -31.49 -24.01 2.36
CA PRO A 36 -32.43 -23.72 3.41
C PRO A 36 -31.76 -22.67 4.30
N HIS A 37 -32.19 -21.42 4.18
CA HIS A 37 -31.76 -20.36 5.06
C HIS A 37 -32.33 -20.72 6.44
N ARG A 38 -31.58 -21.50 7.22
CA ARG A 38 -31.83 -21.67 8.65
C ARG A 38 -31.80 -20.25 9.21
N SER A 39 -32.94 -19.80 9.71
CA SER A 39 -33.20 -18.49 10.29
C SER A 39 -32.36 -18.14 11.54
N GLY A 40 -31.21 -18.80 11.72
CA GLY A 40 -30.27 -18.65 12.83
C GLY A 40 -28.81 -18.43 12.39
N GLN A 41 -28.56 -18.07 11.13
CA GLN A 41 -27.20 -17.97 10.56
C GLN A 41 -26.95 -16.66 9.78
N THR A 42 -27.69 -15.59 10.03
CA THR A 42 -27.36 -14.30 9.39
C THR A 42 -26.16 -13.65 10.08
N MET A 43 -25.31 -12.95 9.32
CA MET A 43 -24.14 -12.25 9.89
C MET A 43 -24.54 -11.23 10.96
N GLU A 44 -25.66 -10.54 10.75
CA GLU A 44 -26.22 -9.57 11.69
C GLU A 44 -26.61 -10.21 13.02
N GLU A 45 -27.14 -11.43 13.00
CA GLU A 45 -27.51 -12.15 14.22
C GLU A 45 -26.28 -12.50 15.06
N TYR A 46 -25.21 -13.00 14.44
CA TYR A 46 -23.96 -13.27 15.17
C TYR A 46 -23.34 -11.98 15.73
N GLN A 47 -23.43 -10.87 15.01
CA GLN A 47 -22.98 -9.56 15.51
C GLN A 47 -23.81 -9.10 16.72
N ALA A 48 -25.13 -9.26 16.68
CA ALA A 48 -26.00 -8.92 17.80
C ALA A 48 -25.71 -9.79 19.03
N ARG A 49 -25.49 -11.11 18.84
CA ARG A 49 -25.10 -12.03 19.93
C ARG A 49 -23.76 -11.64 20.55
N TYR A 50 -22.78 -11.26 19.74
CA TYR A 50 -21.48 -10.78 20.21
C TYR A 50 -21.62 -9.50 21.04
N GLN A 51 -22.42 -8.53 20.57
CA GLN A 51 -22.70 -7.30 21.32
C GLN A 51 -23.39 -7.57 22.64
N ALA A 52 -24.35 -8.50 22.68
CA ALA A 52 -25.01 -8.93 23.91
C ALA A 52 -24.02 -9.57 24.91
N ALA A 53 -23.10 -10.43 24.44
CA ALA A 53 -22.08 -11.02 25.29
C ALA A 53 -21.14 -9.95 25.90
N LEU A 54 -20.74 -8.95 25.10
CA LEU A 54 -19.94 -7.82 25.60
C LEU A 54 -20.70 -6.96 26.60
N ALA A 55 -21.99 -6.71 26.37
CA ALA A 55 -22.84 -5.99 27.31
C ALA A 55 -22.94 -6.73 28.65
N ALA A 56 -23.13 -8.05 28.63
CA ALA A 56 -23.17 -8.87 29.84
C ALA A 56 -21.84 -8.83 30.63
N ILE A 57 -20.70 -8.85 29.94
CA ILE A 57 -19.38 -8.68 30.58
C ILE A 57 -19.29 -7.29 31.23
N LYS A 58 -19.75 -6.24 30.55
CA LYS A 58 -19.73 -4.87 31.08
C LYS A 58 -20.61 -4.74 32.32
N ASP A 59 -21.79 -5.32 32.31
CA ASP A 59 -22.69 -5.31 33.46
C ASP A 59 -22.08 -6.07 34.66
N LEU A 60 -21.43 -7.21 34.41
CA LEU A 60 -20.67 -7.94 35.43
C LEU A 60 -19.54 -7.09 36.05
N MET A 61 -18.81 -6.33 35.23
CA MET A 61 -17.77 -5.41 35.72
C MET A 61 -18.34 -4.35 36.64
N PHE A 62 -19.48 -3.77 36.25
CA PHE A 62 -20.17 -2.79 37.08
C PHE A 62 -20.64 -3.40 38.41
N ASP A 63 -21.21 -4.60 38.39
CA ASP A 63 -21.65 -5.27 39.62
C ASP A 63 -20.50 -5.62 40.56
N TYR A 64 -19.31 -5.95 40.02
CA TYR A 64 -18.09 -6.12 40.82
C TYR A 64 -17.60 -4.80 41.42
N GLU A 65 -17.56 -3.72 40.65
CA GLU A 65 -17.20 -2.37 41.15
C GLU A 65 -18.16 -1.89 42.26
N MET A 66 -19.45 -2.25 42.15
CA MET A 66 -20.46 -1.97 43.16
C MET A 66 -20.40 -2.90 44.38
N GLY A 67 -19.47 -3.87 44.41
CA GLY A 67 -19.28 -4.82 45.51
C GLY A 67 -20.39 -5.87 45.64
N LYS A 68 -21.21 -6.09 44.60
CA LYS A 68 -22.28 -7.11 44.62
C LYS A 68 -21.76 -8.52 44.36
N VAL A 69 -20.56 -8.65 43.80
CA VAL A 69 -19.95 -9.92 43.39
C VAL A 69 -18.59 -10.06 44.05
N SER A 70 -18.26 -11.26 44.52
CA SER A 70 -16.96 -11.56 45.10
C SER A 70 -15.85 -11.53 44.04
N THR A 71 -14.59 -11.31 44.44
CA THR A 71 -13.45 -11.33 43.50
C THR A 71 -13.31 -12.68 42.79
N GLU A 72 -13.50 -13.78 43.52
CA GLU A 72 -13.36 -15.14 42.99
C GLU A 72 -14.48 -15.47 41.99
N ASP A 73 -15.71 -15.05 42.27
CA ASP A 73 -16.83 -15.22 41.34
C ASP A 73 -16.71 -14.31 40.12
N TYR A 74 -16.23 -13.08 40.30
CA TYR A 74 -15.99 -12.15 39.21
C TYR A 74 -14.98 -12.72 38.20
N ASP A 75 -13.83 -13.19 38.66
CA ASP A 75 -12.79 -13.74 37.80
C ASP A 75 -13.30 -14.96 37.00
N ARG A 76 -14.04 -15.85 37.66
CA ARG A 76 -14.65 -17.02 37.03
C ARG A 76 -15.68 -16.65 35.97
N LEU A 77 -16.61 -15.74 36.29
CA LEU A 77 -17.65 -15.31 35.36
C LEU A 77 -17.08 -14.50 34.19
N LEU A 78 -16.07 -13.67 34.45
CA LEU A 78 -15.38 -12.92 33.43
C LEU A 78 -14.65 -13.85 32.45
N ALA A 79 -13.95 -14.86 32.96
CA ALA A 79 -13.28 -15.86 32.11
C ALA A 79 -14.29 -16.59 31.21
N LYS A 80 -15.44 -17.00 31.77
CA LYS A 80 -16.52 -17.63 31.01
C LYS A 80 -17.09 -16.70 29.94
N GLY A 81 -17.42 -15.44 30.29
CA GLY A 81 -17.95 -14.46 29.34
C GLY A 81 -16.96 -14.15 28.20
N LYS A 82 -15.68 -14.01 28.52
CA LYS A 82 -14.61 -13.82 27.51
C LYS A 82 -14.53 -15.00 26.53
N PHE A 83 -14.63 -16.22 27.04
CA PHE A 83 -14.61 -17.42 26.19
C PHE A 83 -15.81 -17.46 25.24
N GLU A 84 -17.01 -17.18 25.75
CA GLU A 84 -18.24 -17.12 24.93
C GLU A 84 -18.15 -16.04 23.83
N ALA A 85 -17.66 -14.84 24.18
CA ALA A 85 -17.47 -13.77 23.20
C ALA A 85 -16.43 -14.14 22.12
N ALA A 86 -15.35 -14.83 22.50
CA ALA A 86 -14.32 -15.29 21.56
C ALA A 86 -14.86 -16.36 20.59
N GLU A 87 -15.69 -17.28 21.08
CA GLU A 87 -16.31 -18.30 20.25
C GLU A 87 -17.23 -17.69 19.18
N ILE A 88 -18.10 -16.75 19.56
CA ILE A 88 -18.98 -16.03 18.64
C ILE A 88 -18.14 -15.27 17.60
N ARG A 89 -17.06 -14.61 18.04
CA ARG A 89 -16.19 -13.86 17.13
C ARG A 89 -15.56 -14.76 16.07
N HIS A 90 -15.08 -15.95 16.46
CA HIS A 90 -14.53 -16.92 15.53
C HIS A 90 -15.57 -17.38 14.48
N GLN A 91 -16.84 -17.51 14.86
CA GLN A 91 -17.92 -17.83 13.91
C GLN A 91 -18.17 -16.71 12.91
N ILE A 92 -18.14 -15.44 13.36
CA ILE A 92 -18.21 -14.26 12.48
C ILE A 92 -17.05 -14.26 11.49
N ASP A 93 -15.82 -14.51 11.97
CA ASP A 93 -14.64 -14.49 11.11
C ASP A 93 -14.69 -15.60 10.05
N ARG A 94 -15.20 -16.79 10.40
CA ARG A 94 -15.40 -17.88 9.42
C ARG A 94 -16.40 -17.52 8.33
N LEU A 95 -17.53 -16.93 8.70
CA LEU A 95 -18.56 -16.54 7.75
C LEU A 95 -18.10 -15.37 6.88
N SER A 96 -17.43 -14.37 7.46
CA SER A 96 -16.87 -13.23 6.72
C SER A 96 -15.80 -13.69 5.73
N HIS A 97 -14.92 -14.62 6.12
CA HIS A 97 -13.92 -15.19 5.21
C HIS A 97 -14.59 -16.03 4.12
N SER A 98 -15.64 -16.80 4.41
CA SER A 98 -16.37 -17.53 3.37
C SER A 98 -16.94 -16.58 2.31
N THR A 99 -17.57 -15.47 2.73
CA THR A 99 -18.07 -14.45 1.82
C THR A 99 -16.92 -13.77 1.06
N ALA A 100 -15.84 -13.42 1.76
CA ALA A 100 -14.68 -12.77 1.20
C ALA A 100 -13.97 -13.65 0.15
N VAL A 101 -13.80 -14.95 0.40
CA VAL A 101 -13.20 -15.90 -0.55
C VAL A 101 -14.04 -16.03 -1.82
N THR A 102 -15.38 -16.10 -1.70
CA THR A 102 -16.26 -16.12 -2.88
C THR A 102 -16.15 -14.81 -3.68
N SER A 103 -16.09 -13.66 -3.02
CA SER A 103 -15.90 -12.37 -3.71
C SER A 103 -14.50 -12.21 -4.29
N ALA A 104 -13.46 -12.69 -3.60
CA ALA A 104 -12.07 -12.59 -4.03
C ALA A 104 -11.84 -13.42 -5.29
N ALA A 105 -12.36 -14.65 -5.36
CA ALA A 105 -12.28 -15.47 -6.55
C ALA A 105 -12.99 -14.83 -7.76
N ALA A 106 -14.13 -14.16 -7.55
CA ALA A 106 -14.81 -13.42 -8.60
C ALA A 106 -14.02 -12.17 -9.05
N LEU A 107 -13.37 -11.48 -8.11
CA LEU A 107 -12.50 -10.34 -8.39
C LEU A 107 -11.23 -10.75 -9.14
N ASP A 108 -10.61 -11.88 -8.78
CA ASP A 108 -9.41 -12.39 -9.42
C ASP A 108 -9.64 -12.68 -10.91
N VAL A 109 -10.80 -13.27 -11.24
CA VAL A 109 -11.21 -13.50 -12.64
C VAL A 109 -11.36 -12.19 -13.41
N GLU A 110 -11.96 -11.17 -12.81
CA GLU A 110 -12.15 -9.86 -13.43
C GLU A 110 -10.81 -9.11 -13.60
N ILE A 111 -9.90 -9.22 -12.63
CA ILE A 111 -8.54 -8.68 -12.72
C ILE A 111 -7.81 -9.33 -13.88
N GLU A 112 -7.84 -10.66 -14.00
CA GLU A 112 -7.15 -11.37 -15.08
C GLU A 112 -7.74 -10.99 -16.46
N ARG A 113 -9.06 -10.81 -16.54
CA ARG A 113 -9.74 -10.27 -17.73
C ARG A 113 -9.21 -8.88 -18.10
N LEU A 114 -9.17 -7.94 -17.16
CA LEU A 114 -8.67 -6.58 -17.40
C LEU A 114 -7.18 -6.55 -17.78
N VAL A 115 -6.35 -7.35 -17.11
CA VAL A 115 -4.92 -7.48 -17.44
C VAL A 115 -4.74 -8.00 -18.87
N SER A 116 -5.54 -8.99 -19.28
CA SER A 116 -5.48 -9.52 -20.65
C SER A 116 -5.84 -8.46 -21.70
N GLN A 117 -6.85 -7.61 -21.41
CA GLN A 117 -7.25 -6.50 -22.28
C GLN A 117 -6.17 -5.43 -22.39
N LEU A 118 -5.56 -5.05 -21.27
CA LEU A 118 -4.46 -4.10 -21.26
C LEU A 118 -3.26 -4.62 -22.04
N ARG A 119 -2.91 -5.91 -21.89
CA ARG A 119 -1.83 -6.52 -22.69
C ARG A 119 -2.14 -6.50 -24.18
N GLN A 120 -3.36 -6.84 -24.60
CA GLN A 120 -3.75 -6.79 -26.01
C GLN A 120 -3.66 -5.36 -26.57
N ASN A 121 -4.10 -4.37 -25.81
CA ASN A 121 -4.05 -2.97 -26.22
C ASN A 121 -2.61 -2.41 -26.23
N GLN A 122 -1.72 -2.87 -25.35
CA GLN A 122 -0.31 -2.44 -25.29
C GLN A 122 0.60 -3.16 -26.29
N SER A 123 0.20 -4.33 -26.79
CA SER A 123 1.00 -5.14 -27.73
C SER A 123 1.20 -4.46 -29.10
N GLY A 124 0.56 -3.32 -29.35
CA GLY A 124 0.71 -2.54 -30.58
C GLY A 124 1.67 -1.36 -30.52
N ASP A 125 2.14 -0.93 -29.34
CA ASP A 125 2.79 0.39 -29.20
C ASP A 125 4.18 0.33 -28.50
N GLY A 126 4.34 -0.48 -27.45
CA GLY A 126 5.61 -0.51 -26.67
C GLY A 126 6.81 -1.13 -27.41
N ASN A 127 6.58 -2.11 -28.29
CA ASN A 127 7.65 -2.73 -29.09
C ASN A 127 8.14 -1.83 -30.23
N GLY A 128 7.38 -0.79 -30.60
CA GLY A 128 7.81 0.20 -31.61
C GLY A 128 8.93 1.08 -31.07
N LEU A 129 8.73 1.64 -29.87
CA LEU A 129 9.71 2.53 -29.22
C LEU A 129 11.02 1.80 -28.87
N LEU A 130 10.95 0.56 -28.36
CA LEU A 130 12.16 -0.21 -28.05
C LEU A 130 12.99 -0.48 -29.30
N ARG A 131 12.35 -0.80 -30.43
CA ARG A 131 13.05 -1.04 -31.71
C ARG A 131 13.75 0.21 -32.24
N GLU A 132 13.16 1.38 -32.00
CA GLU A 132 13.75 2.67 -32.40
C GLU A 132 14.99 2.98 -31.55
N VAL A 133 14.91 2.76 -30.24
CA VAL A 133 16.06 2.93 -29.32
C VAL A 133 17.17 1.93 -29.62
N ASP A 134 16.84 0.67 -29.88
CA ASP A 134 17.84 -0.36 -30.21
C ASP A 134 18.60 -0.04 -31.50
N ALA A 135 17.92 0.56 -32.49
CA ALA A 135 18.54 1.02 -33.73
C ALA A 135 19.52 2.18 -33.47
N GLU A 136 19.16 3.12 -32.59
CA GLU A 136 20.02 4.24 -32.18
C GLU A 136 21.31 3.75 -31.48
N ILE A 137 21.17 2.76 -30.59
CA ILE A 137 22.30 2.16 -29.85
C ILE A 137 23.29 1.48 -30.82
N GLU A 138 22.80 0.81 -31.85
CA GLU A 138 23.64 0.16 -32.86
C GLU A 138 24.52 1.17 -33.61
N ILE A 139 23.99 2.37 -33.87
CA ILE A 139 24.73 3.47 -34.52
C ILE A 139 25.85 3.98 -33.60
N LEU A 140 25.56 4.17 -32.30
CA LEU A 140 26.54 4.67 -31.33
C LEU A 140 27.70 3.71 -31.08
N LYS A 141 27.45 2.40 -31.14
CA LYS A 141 28.51 1.37 -30.97
C LYS A 141 29.61 1.43 -32.03
N ASN A 142 29.33 2.04 -33.19
CA ASN A 142 30.30 2.12 -34.28
C ASN A 142 31.15 3.41 -34.25
N ILE A 143 31.08 4.19 -33.18
CA ILE A 143 32.01 5.29 -32.93
C ILE A 143 33.36 4.67 -32.55
N GLN A 144 34.29 4.72 -33.50
CA GLN A 144 35.69 4.35 -33.26
C GLN A 144 36.32 5.48 -32.43
N LEU A 145 36.46 5.25 -31.13
CA LEU A 145 37.28 6.10 -30.26
C LEU A 145 38.75 5.76 -30.55
N ASP A 146 39.46 6.68 -31.22
CA ASP A 146 40.89 6.55 -31.48
C ASP A 146 41.66 6.61 -30.15
N PRO A 147 42.33 5.53 -29.70
CA PRO A 147 43.00 5.49 -28.39
C PRO A 147 44.25 6.38 -28.29
N ALA A 148 44.57 7.16 -29.33
CA ALA A 148 45.78 7.95 -29.41
C ALA A 148 45.70 9.29 -28.65
N GLU A 149 44.51 9.68 -28.17
CA GLU A 149 44.24 10.97 -27.50
C GLU A 149 43.79 10.79 -26.03
N VAL A 150 44.10 9.65 -25.40
CA VAL A 150 43.86 9.45 -23.96
C VAL A 150 45.20 9.57 -23.22
N ASP A 151 45.43 10.73 -22.63
CA ASP A 151 46.57 10.96 -21.75
C ASP A 151 46.41 10.10 -20.49
N GLU A 152 47.09 8.96 -20.49
CA GLU A 152 47.01 7.96 -19.43
C GLU A 152 47.79 8.45 -18.21
N ALA A 153 47.08 9.02 -17.24
CA ALA A 153 47.65 9.55 -16.00
C ALA A 153 47.73 8.44 -14.94
N THR A 154 48.68 8.55 -14.02
CA THR A 154 48.93 7.53 -12.99
C THR A 154 48.53 8.05 -11.61
N CYS A 155 47.79 7.23 -10.85
CA CYS A 155 47.36 7.58 -9.50
C CYS A 155 48.58 7.78 -8.59
N PRO A 156 48.73 8.94 -7.93
CA PRO A 156 49.89 9.22 -7.07
C PRO A 156 49.90 8.37 -5.78
N HIS A 157 48.79 7.73 -5.43
CA HIS A 157 48.67 6.94 -4.21
C HIS A 157 49.02 5.46 -4.41
N CYS A 158 48.63 4.85 -5.52
CA CYS A 158 48.83 3.41 -5.75
C CYS A 158 49.56 3.06 -7.04
N GLY A 159 49.80 4.03 -7.94
CA GLY A 159 50.48 3.78 -9.21
C GLY A 159 49.58 3.16 -10.30
N HIS A 160 48.27 3.04 -10.09
CA HIS A 160 47.34 2.54 -11.13
C HIS A 160 46.99 3.64 -12.14
N ALA A 161 46.87 3.28 -13.41
CA ALA A 161 46.41 4.20 -14.45
C ALA A 161 44.96 4.64 -14.21
N PHE A 162 44.62 5.85 -14.64
CA PHE A 162 43.27 6.40 -14.59
C PHE A 162 43.02 7.30 -15.81
N LEU A 163 41.74 7.51 -16.15
CA LEU A 163 41.39 8.39 -17.25
C LEU A 163 41.18 9.82 -16.74
N PRO A 164 41.64 10.85 -17.48
CA PRO A 164 41.40 12.24 -17.12
C PRO A 164 39.89 12.49 -17.04
N GLY A 165 39.41 12.97 -15.89
CA GLY A 165 37.98 13.12 -15.57
C GLY A 165 37.46 12.15 -14.51
N ASP A 166 38.21 11.10 -14.18
CA ASP A 166 37.88 10.21 -13.06
C ASP A 166 37.97 10.97 -11.72
N ALA A 167 36.88 10.97 -10.94
CA ALA A 167 36.86 11.59 -9.62
C ALA A 167 37.68 10.79 -8.58
N PHE A 168 37.77 9.47 -8.75
CA PHE A 168 38.45 8.54 -7.85
C PHE A 168 39.21 7.47 -8.62
N CYS A 169 40.31 6.99 -8.04
CA CYS A 169 41.06 5.87 -8.59
C CYS A 169 40.26 4.56 -8.45
N GLY A 170 39.95 3.89 -9.57
CA GLY A 170 39.24 2.61 -9.58
C GLY A 170 39.97 1.45 -8.87
N SER A 171 41.27 1.59 -8.59
CA SER A 171 42.06 0.56 -7.91
C SER A 171 42.18 0.78 -6.40
N CYS A 172 42.48 2.00 -5.94
CA CYS A 172 42.69 2.28 -4.51
C CYS A 172 41.59 3.11 -3.85
N GLY A 173 40.63 3.62 -4.63
CA GLY A 173 39.49 4.43 -4.15
C GLY A 173 39.83 5.85 -3.70
N GLN A 174 41.10 6.27 -3.78
CA GLN A 174 41.50 7.64 -3.40
C GLN A 174 41.03 8.66 -4.45
N PRO A 175 40.62 9.87 -4.04
CA PRO A 175 40.25 10.93 -4.97
C PRO A 175 41.47 11.36 -5.80
N LEU A 176 41.24 11.61 -7.08
CA LEU A 176 42.31 12.00 -8.00
C LEU A 176 42.51 13.53 -8.00
N PRO A 177 43.76 14.00 -8.04
CA PRO A 177 44.12 15.39 -7.74
C PRO A 177 43.55 16.43 -8.72
N GLU A 178 43.18 16.03 -9.93
CA GLU A 178 42.75 16.97 -10.98
C GLU A 178 41.29 17.44 -10.83
N LEU A 179 40.52 16.80 -9.94
CA LEU A 179 39.16 17.20 -9.56
C LEU A 179 39.02 17.47 -8.05
N ALA A 180 40.14 17.53 -7.32
CA ALA A 180 40.14 17.82 -5.89
C ALA A 180 39.80 19.30 -5.61
N ALA A 181 38.50 19.63 -5.72
CA ALA A 181 37.93 20.89 -5.25
C ALA A 181 38.09 21.03 -3.72
N PRO A 182 38.16 22.26 -3.19
CA PRO A 182 38.91 22.58 -1.98
C PRO A 182 38.13 22.34 -0.68
N GLN A 183 38.91 22.11 0.39
CA GLN A 183 38.55 22.06 1.82
C GLN A 183 38.17 20.68 2.35
N ALA A 184 39.19 19.81 2.38
CA ALA A 184 39.21 18.62 3.22
C ALA A 184 39.19 19.02 4.71
N LEU A 185 38.10 18.72 5.43
CA LEU A 185 37.97 18.94 6.88
C LEU A 185 38.33 17.65 7.64
N ALA A 186 38.74 17.75 8.90
CA ALA A 186 39.04 16.58 9.73
C ALA A 186 37.92 16.32 10.75
N CYS A 187 37.47 15.07 10.85
CA CYS A 187 36.47 14.64 11.81
C CYS A 187 36.98 14.88 13.25
N PRO A 188 36.21 15.59 14.11
CA PRO A 188 36.65 15.91 15.46
C PRO A 188 36.77 14.67 16.38
N ALA A 189 36.11 13.56 16.05
CA ALA A 189 36.14 12.35 16.88
C ALA A 189 37.30 11.40 16.54
N CYS A 190 37.67 11.27 15.27
CA CYS A 190 38.64 10.26 14.82
C CYS A 190 39.73 10.77 13.89
N GLY A 191 39.70 12.07 13.54
CA GLY A 191 40.67 12.71 12.64
C GLY A 191 40.53 12.33 11.17
N TYR A 192 39.51 11.54 10.79
CA TYR A 192 39.31 11.16 9.38
C TYR A 192 38.89 12.36 8.53
N VAL A 193 39.46 12.44 7.33
CA VAL A 193 39.22 13.54 6.41
C VAL A 193 37.86 13.39 5.73
N TYR A 194 37.09 14.47 5.62
CA TYR A 194 35.74 14.49 5.02
C TYR A 194 35.53 15.74 4.16
N GLN A 195 34.51 15.72 3.30
CA GLN A 195 34.16 16.85 2.41
C GLN A 195 33.06 17.72 3.01
N SER A 196 33.08 19.01 2.70
CA SER A 196 32.01 19.92 3.14
C SER A 196 30.66 19.49 2.55
N GLY A 197 29.74 19.03 3.40
CA GLY A 197 28.42 18.51 3.00
C GLY A 197 28.15 17.09 3.51
N ASP A 198 29.17 16.38 3.96
CA ASP A 198 28.99 15.08 4.61
C ASP A 198 28.25 15.26 5.95
N ALA A 199 27.12 14.58 6.10
CA ALA A 199 26.34 14.60 7.35
C ALA A 199 27.00 13.76 8.45
N PHE A 200 27.70 12.68 8.09
CA PHE A 200 28.32 11.73 9.01
C PHE A 200 29.72 11.32 8.54
N CYS A 201 30.61 11.05 9.48
CA CYS A 201 31.96 10.59 9.21
C CYS A 201 31.94 9.15 8.69
N ALA A 202 32.40 8.93 7.45
CA ALA A 202 32.46 7.60 6.82
C ALA A 202 33.31 6.57 7.59
N ARG A 203 34.22 7.01 8.48
CA ARG A 203 35.09 6.10 9.25
C ARG A 203 34.55 5.73 10.62
N CYS A 204 33.92 6.65 11.34
CA CYS A 204 33.48 6.41 12.73
C CYS A 204 31.97 6.62 12.96
N GLY A 205 31.23 7.07 11.95
CA GLY A 205 29.79 7.28 11.98
C GLY A 205 29.33 8.53 12.76
N VAL A 206 30.24 9.29 13.37
CA VAL A 206 29.85 10.51 14.11
C VAL A 206 29.28 11.57 13.16
N ALA A 207 28.25 12.29 13.60
CA ALA A 207 27.72 13.43 12.88
C ALA A 207 28.81 14.52 12.73
N LEU A 208 28.95 15.04 11.50
CA LEU A 208 29.95 16.05 11.18
C LEU A 208 29.35 17.46 11.26
N PRO A 209 30.12 18.47 11.69
CA PRO A 209 29.63 19.83 11.78
C PRO A 209 29.43 20.42 10.37
N GLU A 210 28.18 20.51 9.92
CA GLU A 210 27.84 21.19 8.67
C GLU A 210 28.01 22.70 8.84
N LYS A 211 28.67 23.35 7.88
CA LYS A 211 28.89 24.80 7.89
C LYS A 211 27.55 25.49 7.64
N ARG A 212 26.86 25.80 8.73
CA ARG A 212 25.85 26.86 8.92
C ARG A 212 25.40 27.49 7.58
N ARG A 213 24.34 26.94 6.98
CA ARG A 213 23.54 27.65 5.98
C ARG A 213 23.28 29.04 6.55
N LEU A 214 23.63 30.05 5.75
CA LEU A 214 23.42 31.48 5.98
C LEU A 214 22.17 31.71 6.85
N GLN A 215 22.37 32.37 7.98
CA GLN A 215 21.26 32.97 8.72
C GLN A 215 20.56 33.96 7.78
N PRO A 216 19.24 33.87 7.55
CA PRO A 216 18.50 35.05 7.15
C PRO A 216 18.47 35.97 8.37
N VAL A 217 19.10 37.12 8.17
CA VAL A 217 19.10 38.30 9.03
C VAL A 217 17.71 38.96 8.99
N ASP A 218 17.37 39.61 10.10
CA ASP A 218 16.39 40.69 10.30
C ASP A 218 14.89 40.32 10.34
N GLU A 219 14.22 40.36 11.50
CA GLU A 219 13.70 41.56 12.17
C GLU A 219 12.45 42.14 11.47
N VAL A 220 11.25 41.85 12.02
CA VAL A 220 10.17 42.86 12.11
C VAL A 220 9.42 42.62 13.42
N THR A 221 9.73 43.49 14.37
CA THR A 221 8.91 43.81 15.54
C THR A 221 7.82 44.80 15.13
N THR A 222 6.74 44.86 15.91
CA THR A 222 5.67 45.90 15.99
C THR A 222 4.54 45.80 14.93
N GLY A 223 3.25 45.87 15.30
CA GLY A 223 2.62 46.10 16.61
C GLY A 223 1.13 45.80 16.56
#